data_AF-A0A554MDI6-F1
#
_entry.id   AF-A0A554MDI6-F1
#
_cell.length_a   1.000
_cell.length_b   1.000
_cell.length_c   1.000
_cell.angle_alpha   90.00
_cell.angle_beta   90.00
_cell.angle_gamma   90.00
#
_symmetry.space_group_name_H-M   'P 1'
#
loop_
_entity.id
_entity.type
_entity.pdbx_description
1 polymer ?
#
loop_
_entity_poly.entity_id
_entity_poly.type
_entity_poly.pdbx_seq_one_letter_code
_entity_poly.pdbx_strand_id
1 'polypeptide(L)' 'MKFVVKEYKKLIAEKKTKEAEKLLPSVYKEIDKAAKRGVIKKNAASRKKSRITKMKIS' A
#
# COMPACT_ATOMS: atom_id res chain seq x y z
N MET A 1 -9.99 0.17 -0.26
CA MET A 1 -8.97 -0.90 -0.51
C MET A 1 -8.49 -0.97 -1.96
N LYS A 2 -9.35 -1.08 -2.99
CA LYS A 2 -8.89 -1.18 -4.39
C LYS A 2 -8.34 0.15 -4.96
N PHE A 3 -8.80 1.30 -4.47
CA PHE A 3 -8.42 2.61 -5.03
C PHE A 3 -7.03 3.08 -4.57
N VAL A 4 -6.79 3.19 -3.26
CA VAL A 4 -5.55 3.77 -2.70
C VAL A 4 -4.31 2.95 -3.05
N VAL A 5 -4.42 1.61 -3.08
CA VAL A 5 -3.31 0.72 -3.48
C VAL A 5 -3.00 0.84 -4.98
N LYS A 6 -4.01 1.07 -5.83
CA LYS A 6 -3.80 1.30 -7.27
C LYS A 6 -3.16 2.64 -7.52
N GLU A 7 -3.59 3.67 -6.81
CA GLU A 7 -3.04 5.02 -6.89
C GLU A 7 -1.58 5.06 -6.45
N TYR A 8 -1.24 4.41 -5.33
CA TYR A 8 0.14 4.23 -4.89
C TYR A 8 1.02 3.57 -5.97
N LYS A 9 0.52 2.52 -6.64
CA LYS A 9 1.24 1.87 -7.73
C LYS A 9 1.43 2.78 -8.94
N LYS A 10 0.44 3.60 -9.28
CA LYS A 10 0.55 4.61 -10.34
C LYS A 10 1.60 5.65 -9.99
N LEU A 11 1.58 6.19 -8.77
CA LEU A 11 2.55 7.18 -8.30
C LEU A 11 3.99 6.65 -8.32
N ILE A 12 4.20 5.39 -7.95
CA ILE A 12 5.52 4.76 -8.08
C ILE A 12 5.92 4.58 -9.55
N ALA A 13 5.00 4.15 -10.42
CA ALA A 13 5.27 4.03 -11.85
C ALA A 13 5.60 5.39 -12.50
N GLU A 14 4.97 6.46 -12.02
CA GLU A 14 5.21 7.85 -12.42
C GLU A 14 6.46 8.47 -11.76
N LYS A 15 7.24 7.69 -10.97
CA LYS A 15 8.44 8.13 -10.22
C LYS A 15 8.18 9.31 -9.25
N LYS A 16 6.93 9.54 -8.84
CA LYS A 16 6.55 10.58 -7.89
C LYS A 16 6.78 10.12 -6.45
N THR A 17 8.04 10.02 -6.07
CA THR A 17 8.48 9.51 -4.75
C THR A 17 7.87 10.31 -3.58
N LYS A 18 7.85 11.64 -3.67
CA LYS A 18 7.28 12.52 -2.62
C LYS A 18 5.78 12.31 -2.40
N GLU A 19 5.01 12.07 -3.46
CA GLU A 19 3.58 11.82 -3.36
C GLU A 19 3.30 10.40 -2.86
N ALA A 20 4.09 9.41 -3.31
CA ALA A 20 4.02 8.05 -2.83
C ALA A 20 4.29 7.97 -1.31
N GLU A 21 5.28 8.72 -0.81
CA GLU A 21 5.57 8.77 0.64
C GLU A 21 4.43 9.36 1.46
N LYS A 22 3.77 10.41 0.96
CA LYS A 22 2.58 10.98 1.62
C LYS A 22 1.38 10.01 1.61
N LEU A 23 1.23 9.21 0.56
CA LEU A 23 0.14 8.24 0.44
C LEU A 23 0.38 6.96 1.26
N LEU A 24 1.63 6.68 1.60
CA LEU A 24 2.09 5.46 2.28
C LEU A 24 1.32 5.14 3.59
N PRO A 25 1.08 6.11 4.50
CA PRO A 25 0.30 5.87 5.73
C PRO A 25 -1.16 5.50 5.43
N SER A 26 -1.75 6.11 4.40
CA SER A 26 -3.13 5.83 3.98
C SER A 26 -3.27 4.42 3.42
N VAL A 27 -2.30 3.99 2.60
CA VAL A 27 -2.23 2.63 2.06
C VAL A 27 -2.15 1.60 3.19
N TYR A 28 -1.30 1.82 4.19
CA TYR A 28 -1.20 0.92 5.34
C TYR A 28 -2.48 0.87 6.16
N LYS A 29 -3.11 2.03 6.42
CA LYS A 29 -4.39 2.10 7.13
C LYS A 29 -5.51 1.35 6.40
N GLU A 30 -5.57 1.44 5.07
CA GLU A 30 -6.54 0.66 4.28
C GLU A 30 -6.27 -0.84 4.33
N ILE A 31 -5.00 -1.25 4.25
CA ILE A 31 -4.62 -2.67 4.33
C ILE A 31 -4.99 -3.25 5.69
N ASP A 32 -4.75 -2.51 6.77
CA ASP A 32 -5.06 -2.94 8.12
C ASP A 32 -6.57 -2.97 8.38
N LYS A 33 -7.33 -1.98 7.89
CA LYS A 33 -8.79 -2.02 7.93
C LYS A 33 -9.35 -3.23 7.20
N ALA A 34 -8.80 -3.56 6.03
CA ALA A 34 -9.24 -4.72 5.26
C ALA A 34 -8.88 -6.05 5.94
N ALA A 35 -7.73 -6.12 6.63
CA ALA A 35 -7.37 -7.27 7.44
C ALA A 35 -8.30 -7.44 8.65
N LYS A 36 -8.59 -6.34 9.35
CA LYS A 36 -9.48 -6.32 10.53
C LYS A 36 -10.93 -6.70 10.16
N ARG A 37 -11.41 -6.28 8.99
CA ARG A 37 -12.74 -6.62 8.47
C ARG A 37 -12.84 -8.00 7.82
N GLY A 38 -11.75 -8.79 7.80
CA GLY A 38 -11.75 -10.12 7.20
C GLY A 38 -11.77 -10.14 5.67
N VAL A 39 -11.69 -8.98 5.00
CA VAL A 39 -11.63 -8.88 3.53
C VAL A 39 -10.34 -9.52 2.98
N ILE A 40 -9.26 -9.46 3.76
CA ILE A 40 -8.01 -10.17 3.47
C ILE A 40 -7.49 -10.89 4.73
N LYS A 41 -6.86 -12.05 4.56
CA LYS A 41 -6.16 -12.75 5.65
C LYS A 41 -4.99 -11.89 6.17
N LYS A 42 -4.68 -11.99 7.47
CA LYS A 42 -3.55 -11.27 8.11
C LYS A 42 -2.24 -11.44 7.33
N ASN A 43 -1.95 -12.65 6.86
CA ASN A 43 -0.76 -12.95 6.06
C ASN A 43 -0.75 -12.22 4.70
N ALA A 44 -1.91 -12.03 4.08
CA ALA A 44 -2.02 -11.26 2.84
C ALA A 44 -1.78 -9.77 3.08
N ALA A 45 -2.17 -9.24 4.24
CA ALA A 45 -1.87 -7.87 4.66
C ALA A 45 -0.36 -7.68 4.83
N SER A 46 0.29 -8.57 5.59
CA SER A 46 1.75 -8.53 5.82
C SER A 46 2.55 -8.64 4.51
N ARG A 47 2.16 -9.55 3.61
CA ARG A 47 2.79 -9.67 2.28
C ARG A 47 2.65 -8.40 1.45
N LYS A 48 1.47 -7.76 1.46
CA LYS A 48 1.26 -6.48 0.74
C LYS A 48 2.12 -5.36 1.33
N LYS A 49 2.19 -5.24 2.66
CA LYS A 49 3.06 -4.27 3.34
C LYS A 49 4.53 -4.47 2.96
N SER A 50 5.04 -5.69 3.06
CA SER A 50 6.42 -6.02 2.68
C SER A 50 6.71 -5.66 1.21
N ARG A 51 5.77 -5.98 0.30
CA ARG A 51 5.93 -5.65 -1.12
C ARG A 51 5.94 -4.15 -1.39
N ILE A 52 5.13 -3.38 -0.67
CA ILE A 52 5.11 -1.92 -0.74
C ILE A 52 6.45 -1.35 -0.26
N THR A 53 6.96 -1.83 0.87
CA THR A 53 8.28 -1.42 1.39
C THR A 53 9.41 -1.75 0.42
N LYS A 54 9.40 -2.94 -0.19
CA LYS A 54 10.39 -3.34 -1.21
C LYS A 54 10.28 -2.54 -2.52
N MET A 55 9.09 -2.01 -2.80
CA MET A 55 8.81 -1.20 -3.98
C MET A 55 9.13 0.29 -3.73
N LYS A 56 9.59 0.66 -2.53
CA LYS A 56 10.29 1.94 -2.35
C LYS A 56 11.53 1.89 -3.25
N ILE A 57 11.56 2.84 -4.17
CA ILE A 57 12.73 3.13 -4.98
C ILE A 57 13.82 3.59 -4.00
N SER A 58 14.93 2.84 -3.95
CA SER A 58 16.19 3.31 -3.34
C SER A 58 16.79 4.41 -4.18
#